data_AF-A0A9P0DY31-F1
#
_entry.id   AF-A0A9P0DY31-F1
#
_cell.length_a   1.000
_cell.length_b   1.000
_cell.length_c   1.000
_cell.angle_alpha   90.00
_cell.angle_beta   90.00
_cell.angle_gamma   90.00
#
_symmetry.space_group_name_H-M   'P 1'
#
loop_
_entity.id
_entity.type
_entity.pdbx_description
1 polymer ?
#
loop_
_entity_poly.entity_id
_entity_poly.type
_entity_poly.pdbx_seq_one_letter_code
_entity_poly.pdbx_strand_id
1 'polypeptide(L)'
;MKTKQAYCKPTFKNYVIRCQGNQICKGVRLVYETHYKDVVSTKTSNEVIYACCPGWTQATNRSNGCNRAHCSKPCLNGGRCVKPEMCACLKGYAGLQCEIPVNTPDCRKHCLNGGKCLKRETKDTCSCPKGFEGQQCEFDITKPYCSKGCENGGSCTKHELCTCPKGFAGRRCEIDIDECKEQKPCDQICYNTLGSFTCQCKEDFVLQKDGQTCRKEDDNDGGIEAKDLEFEMLDKRLLKLETMMGESHKNDVSKNDLQNVYKDMDSISQDINTLKNKINDVENYRNDMYVFKTKLNSIEKKAEKVDELVLKYDRIKKCAFYNKICI
;
A
#
# COMPACT_ATOMS: atom_id res chain seq x y z
N MET A 1 -9.63 34.85 13.41
CA MET A 1 -10.91 34.52 12.74
C MET A 1 -10.97 33.01 12.47
N LYS A 2 -12.14 32.38 12.51
CA LYS A 2 -12.32 30.98 12.09
C LYS A 2 -12.48 30.94 10.57
N THR A 3 -11.63 30.21 9.88
CA THR A 3 -11.66 30.04 8.42
C THR A 3 -11.96 28.57 8.11
N LYS A 4 -12.73 28.28 7.05
CA LYS A 4 -12.95 26.90 6.60
C LYS A 4 -11.80 26.46 5.69
N GLN A 5 -11.14 25.36 6.05
CA GLN A 5 -10.15 24.71 5.21
C GLN A 5 -10.77 23.47 4.56
N ALA A 6 -10.66 23.38 3.24
CA ALA A 6 -10.99 22.16 2.50
C ALA A 6 -9.88 21.12 2.70
N TYR A 7 -10.27 19.87 2.90
CA TYR A 7 -9.35 18.72 2.96
C TYR A 7 -9.98 17.51 2.29
N CYS A 8 -9.15 16.52 1.99
CA CYS A 8 -9.57 15.31 1.28
C CYS A 8 -9.78 14.19 2.27
N LYS A 9 -11.03 13.74 2.37
CA LYS A 9 -11.36 12.56 3.15
C LYS A 9 -11.33 11.34 2.22
N PRO A 10 -10.43 10.36 2.45
CA PRO A 10 -10.53 9.08 1.79
C PRO A 10 -11.79 8.35 2.25
N THR A 11 -12.49 7.71 1.34
CA THR A 11 -13.69 6.90 1.60
C THR A 11 -13.65 5.69 0.67
N PHE A 12 -13.91 4.49 1.18
CA PHE A 12 -14.07 3.32 0.31
C PHE A 12 -15.52 3.23 -0.14
N LYS A 13 -15.76 3.21 -1.46
CA LYS A 13 -17.10 3.07 -2.02
C LYS A 13 -17.26 1.77 -2.79
N ASN A 14 -18.36 1.10 -2.50
CA ASN A 14 -18.85 -0.01 -3.29
C ASN A 14 -19.15 0.49 -4.71
N TYR A 15 -18.76 -0.28 -5.71
CA TYR A 15 -19.03 0.00 -7.10
C TYR A 15 -19.42 -1.27 -7.83
N VAL A 16 -20.10 -1.10 -8.96
CA VAL A 16 -20.65 -2.18 -9.75
C VAL A 16 -20.25 -1.94 -11.21
N ILE A 17 -19.62 -2.92 -11.85
CA ILE A 17 -19.22 -2.85 -13.26
C ILE A 17 -19.70 -4.08 -14.02
N ARG A 18 -19.85 -3.93 -15.33
CA ARG A 18 -20.09 -5.05 -16.24
C ARG A 18 -18.76 -5.74 -16.51
N CYS A 19 -18.68 -7.02 -16.18
CA CYS A 19 -17.54 -7.88 -16.48
C CYS A 19 -17.76 -8.63 -17.79
N GLN A 20 -16.74 -9.40 -18.22
CA GLN A 20 -16.85 -10.26 -19.40
C GLN A 20 -18.09 -11.18 -19.29
N GLY A 21 -18.85 -11.32 -20.38
CA GLY A 21 -19.97 -12.26 -20.46
C GLY A 21 -21.30 -11.80 -19.83
N ASN A 22 -21.71 -10.53 -19.98
CA ASN A 22 -22.96 -9.99 -19.41
C ASN A 22 -23.09 -10.09 -17.88
N GLN A 23 -22.01 -10.41 -17.17
CA GLN A 23 -22.00 -10.53 -15.73
C GLN A 23 -21.80 -9.16 -15.07
N ILE A 24 -22.33 -9.01 -13.85
CA ILE A 24 -22.15 -7.84 -13.02
C ILE A 24 -21.17 -8.19 -11.89
N CYS A 25 -20.05 -7.48 -11.83
CA CYS A 25 -19.09 -7.59 -10.74
C CYS A 25 -19.30 -6.46 -9.73
N LYS A 26 -19.13 -6.80 -8.45
CA LYS A 26 -19.09 -5.85 -7.33
C LYS A 26 -17.65 -5.72 -6.85
N GLY A 27 -17.26 -4.51 -6.48
CA GLY A 27 -15.95 -4.27 -5.89
C GLY A 27 -15.96 -3.06 -4.97
N VAL A 28 -14.83 -2.81 -4.31
CA VAL A 28 -14.61 -1.65 -3.47
C VAL A 28 -13.49 -0.82 -4.08
N ARG A 29 -13.68 0.50 -4.18
CA ARG A 29 -12.64 1.43 -4.64
C ARG A 29 -12.43 2.54 -3.64
N LEU A 30 -11.19 2.98 -3.48
CA LEU A 30 -10.85 4.18 -2.71
C LEU A 30 -11.22 5.42 -3.52
N VAL A 31 -11.99 6.33 -2.93
CA VAL A 31 -12.32 7.64 -3.49
C VAL A 31 -11.97 8.73 -2.49
N TYR A 32 -11.69 9.94 -2.98
CA TYR A 32 -11.41 11.11 -2.14
C TYR A 32 -12.56 12.11 -2.29
N GLU A 33 -13.20 12.45 -1.18
CA GLU A 33 -14.29 13.43 -1.14
C GLU A 33 -13.82 14.71 -0.45
N THR A 34 -14.29 15.85 -0.95
CA THR A 34 -13.96 17.16 -0.38
C THR A 34 -14.76 17.37 0.89
N HIS A 35 -14.07 17.54 2.01
CA HIS A 35 -14.65 17.90 3.30
C HIS A 35 -14.10 19.24 3.80
N TYR A 36 -14.77 19.85 4.78
CA TYR A 36 -14.40 21.14 5.34
C TYR A 36 -14.22 21.04 6.85
N LYS A 37 -13.18 21.67 7.38
CA LYS A 37 -12.96 21.84 8.83
C LYS A 37 -12.71 23.30 9.16
N ASP A 38 -13.06 23.72 10.37
CA ASP A 38 -12.72 25.05 10.87
C ASP A 38 -11.26 25.07 11.32
N VAL A 39 -10.52 26.11 10.92
CA VAL A 39 -9.13 26.38 11.33
C VAL A 39 -8.97 27.84 11.76
N VAL A 40 -8.06 28.07 12.70
CA VAL A 40 -7.69 29.40 13.18
C VAL A 40 -6.58 29.95 12.29
N SER A 41 -6.84 31.04 11.56
CA SER A 41 -5.85 31.69 10.68
C SER A 41 -5.27 32.95 11.33
N THR A 42 -3.96 33.14 11.18
CA THR A 42 -3.18 34.31 11.64
C THR A 42 -2.89 35.33 10.53
N LYS A 43 -3.30 35.08 9.28
CA LYS A 43 -3.00 35.98 8.15
C LYS A 43 -4.07 37.06 7.95
N THR A 44 -3.63 38.30 7.71
CA THR A 44 -4.41 39.50 7.36
C THR A 44 -4.75 39.62 5.87
N SER A 45 -4.35 38.64 5.04
CA SER A 45 -4.69 38.55 3.61
C SER A 45 -5.65 37.37 3.38
N ASN A 46 -6.73 37.62 2.62
CA ASN A 46 -7.85 36.70 2.34
C ASN A 46 -7.50 35.53 1.38
N GLU A 47 -6.24 35.19 1.15
CA GLU A 47 -5.89 34.06 0.28
C GLU A 47 -6.04 32.72 1.00
N VAL A 48 -7.13 32.02 0.69
CA VAL A 48 -7.35 30.63 1.09
C VAL A 48 -6.44 29.73 0.24
N ILE A 49 -5.54 28.98 0.87
CA ILE A 49 -4.74 27.95 0.20
C ILE A 49 -5.64 26.73 -0.03
N TYR A 50 -6.09 26.52 -1.27
CA TYR A 50 -6.89 25.36 -1.64
C TYR A 50 -5.99 24.19 -2.08
N ALA A 51 -6.01 23.10 -1.33
CA ALA A 51 -5.46 21.82 -1.77
C ALA A 51 -6.58 21.00 -2.42
N CYS A 52 -6.51 20.77 -3.73
CA CYS A 52 -7.53 20.00 -4.43
C CYS A 52 -7.36 18.51 -4.19
N CYS A 53 -8.47 17.81 -3.98
CA CYS A 53 -8.45 16.36 -3.86
C CYS A 53 -8.07 15.69 -5.17
N PRO A 54 -7.51 14.47 -5.13
CA PRO A 54 -7.27 13.70 -6.34
C PRO A 54 -8.51 13.68 -7.24
N GLY A 55 -8.34 14.09 -8.49
CA GLY A 55 -9.45 14.23 -9.45
C GLY A 55 -10.29 15.51 -9.33
N TRP A 56 -9.84 16.51 -8.56
CA TRP A 56 -10.40 17.86 -8.55
C TRP A 56 -9.31 18.88 -8.87
N THR A 57 -9.68 19.95 -9.56
CA THR A 57 -8.81 21.07 -9.89
C THR A 57 -9.54 22.39 -9.65
N GLN A 58 -8.76 23.47 -9.53
CA GLN A 58 -9.31 24.82 -9.59
C GLN A 58 -9.80 25.08 -11.02
N ALA A 59 -10.97 25.71 -11.17
CA ALA A 59 -11.45 26.07 -12.51
C ALA A 59 -10.53 27.10 -13.20
N THR A 60 -9.90 27.97 -12.40
CA THR A 60 -8.92 29.00 -12.78
C THR A 60 -7.98 29.29 -11.60
N ASN A 61 -6.83 29.92 -11.84
CA ASN A 61 -5.88 30.31 -10.78
C ASN A 61 -6.43 31.34 -9.76
N ARG A 62 -7.62 31.90 -10.01
CA ARG A 62 -8.32 32.82 -9.10
C ARG A 62 -9.56 32.16 -8.46
N SER A 63 -9.75 30.86 -8.66
CA SER A 63 -10.93 30.17 -8.16
C SER A 63 -10.81 29.98 -6.65
N ASN A 64 -11.84 30.44 -5.93
CA ASN A 64 -12.01 30.22 -4.50
C ASN A 64 -12.48 28.79 -4.21
N GLY A 65 -11.80 27.77 -4.75
CA GLY A 65 -12.12 26.36 -4.53
C GLY A 65 -11.75 25.41 -5.66
N CYS A 66 -11.80 24.11 -5.34
CA CYS A 66 -11.56 23.00 -6.26
C CYS A 66 -12.90 22.46 -6.79
N ASN A 67 -13.52 23.24 -7.66
CA ASN A 67 -14.87 23.01 -8.17
C ASN A 67 -14.92 22.36 -9.56
N ARG A 68 -13.75 22.10 -10.17
CA ARG A 68 -13.67 21.43 -11.47
C ARG A 68 -13.24 19.98 -11.27
N ALA A 69 -14.10 19.05 -11.65
CA ALA A 69 -13.73 17.64 -11.67
C ALA A 69 -12.72 17.37 -12.81
N HIS A 70 -11.73 16.54 -12.50
CA HIS A 70 -10.70 16.05 -13.40
C HIS A 70 -10.82 14.53 -13.49
N CYS A 71 -10.87 14.04 -14.73
CA CYS A 71 -10.91 12.61 -15.04
C CYS A 71 -9.56 12.28 -15.69
N SER A 72 -8.86 11.28 -15.16
CA SER A 72 -7.53 10.85 -15.63
C SER A 72 -7.58 10.39 -17.09
N LYS A 73 -8.71 9.78 -17.47
CA LYS A 73 -9.08 9.52 -18.86
C LYS A 73 -10.19 10.51 -19.26
N PRO A 74 -10.02 11.29 -20.34
CA PRO A 74 -10.97 12.31 -20.72
C PRO A 74 -12.30 11.70 -21.16
N CYS A 75 -13.40 12.40 -20.86
CA CYS A 75 -14.72 12.05 -21.35
C CYS A 75 -14.78 12.28 -22.87
N LEU A 76 -15.17 11.27 -23.62
CA LEU A 76 -15.28 11.29 -25.08
C LEU A 76 -16.63 11.88 -25.52
N ASN A 77 -16.78 12.11 -26.83
CA ASN A 77 -18.04 12.52 -27.48
C ASN A 77 -18.70 13.75 -26.84
N GLY A 78 -17.89 14.71 -26.40
CA GLY A 78 -18.34 15.96 -25.78
C GLY A 78 -18.85 15.82 -24.34
N GLY A 79 -18.65 14.65 -23.70
CA GLY A 79 -18.94 14.46 -22.28
C GLY A 79 -18.10 15.38 -21.38
N ARG A 80 -18.61 15.65 -20.18
CA ARG A 80 -17.93 16.48 -19.18
C ARG A 80 -17.67 15.69 -17.91
N CYS A 81 -16.46 15.81 -17.36
CA CYS A 81 -16.15 15.25 -16.05
C CYS A 81 -16.97 15.99 -14.98
N VAL A 82 -17.81 15.27 -14.25
CA VAL A 82 -18.68 15.84 -13.20
C VAL A 82 -18.25 15.44 -11.80
N LYS A 83 -17.51 14.34 -11.68
CA LYS A 83 -16.80 13.89 -10.48
C LYS A 83 -15.51 13.17 -10.90
N PRO A 84 -14.54 12.97 -9.99
CA PRO A 84 -13.37 12.14 -10.27
C PRO A 84 -13.78 10.83 -10.94
N GLU A 85 -13.20 10.56 -12.11
CA GLU A 85 -13.45 9.35 -12.93
C GLU A 85 -14.93 9.10 -13.30
N MET A 86 -15.77 10.16 -13.36
CA MET A 86 -17.17 10.06 -13.72
C MET A 86 -17.56 11.13 -14.75
N CYS A 87 -17.92 10.66 -15.94
CA CYS A 87 -18.37 11.48 -17.04
C CYS A 87 -19.89 11.66 -17.04
N ALA A 88 -20.35 12.89 -17.25
CA ALA A 88 -21.70 13.18 -17.72
C ALA A 88 -21.69 13.21 -19.24
N CYS A 89 -22.41 12.29 -19.86
CA CYS A 89 -22.46 12.15 -21.30
C CYS A 89 -23.50 13.06 -21.94
N LEU A 90 -23.19 13.58 -23.12
CA LEU A 90 -24.17 14.27 -23.95
C LEU A 90 -25.24 13.30 -24.44
N LYS A 91 -26.40 13.84 -24.80
CA LYS A 91 -27.53 13.06 -25.32
C LYS A 91 -27.07 12.19 -26.49
N GLY A 92 -27.40 10.90 -26.42
CA GLY A 92 -26.99 9.93 -27.44
C GLY A 92 -25.63 9.26 -27.17
N TYR A 93 -25.03 9.42 -25.98
CA TYR A 93 -23.82 8.71 -25.58
C TYR A 93 -23.90 8.18 -24.14
N ALA A 94 -23.21 7.06 -23.87
CA ALA A 94 -23.13 6.38 -22.57
C ALA A 94 -21.77 5.67 -22.42
N GLY A 95 -21.58 4.95 -21.31
CA GLY A 95 -20.30 4.36 -20.94
C GLY A 95 -19.57 5.19 -19.89
N LEU A 96 -18.50 4.64 -19.31
CA LEU A 96 -17.75 5.32 -18.24
C LEU A 96 -17.05 6.59 -18.74
N GLN A 97 -16.76 6.64 -20.04
CA GLN A 97 -16.08 7.72 -20.73
C GLN A 97 -16.94 8.29 -21.86
N CYS A 98 -18.25 8.00 -21.89
CA CYS A 98 -19.14 8.41 -22.98
C CYS A 98 -18.74 7.86 -24.35
N GLU A 99 -18.01 6.75 -24.38
CA GLU A 99 -17.46 6.08 -25.55
C GLU A 99 -18.52 5.33 -26.38
N ILE A 100 -19.70 5.09 -25.81
CA ILE A 100 -20.75 4.26 -26.40
C ILE A 100 -21.82 5.16 -27.05
N PRO A 101 -22.00 5.15 -28.37
CA PRO A 101 -23.12 5.85 -29.01
C PRO A 101 -24.45 5.14 -28.70
N VAL A 102 -25.40 5.89 -28.16
CA VAL A 102 -26.77 5.51 -27.77
C VAL A 102 -27.77 5.95 -28.85
N ASN A 103 -27.34 6.04 -30.11
CA ASN A 103 -28.25 6.44 -31.17
C ASN A 103 -29.38 5.39 -31.27
N THR A 104 -30.57 5.83 -30.88
CA THR A 104 -31.79 5.10 -30.44
C THR A 104 -31.83 4.72 -28.94
N PRO A 105 -32.75 5.30 -28.14
CA PRO A 105 -33.07 4.78 -26.82
C PRO A 105 -33.74 3.43 -27.05
N ASP A 106 -32.97 2.36 -26.97
CA ASP A 106 -33.53 1.02 -26.91
C ASP A 106 -33.32 0.53 -25.48
N CYS A 107 -34.36 0.67 -24.64
CA CYS A 107 -34.29 0.11 -23.30
C CYS A 107 -34.22 -1.43 -23.30
N ARG A 108 -34.32 -2.09 -24.48
CA ARG A 108 -33.98 -3.51 -24.70
C ARG A 108 -32.56 -3.89 -24.28
N LYS A 109 -31.60 -2.96 -24.23
CA LYS A 109 -30.23 -3.24 -23.76
C LYS A 109 -29.94 -2.81 -22.32
N HIS A 110 -30.89 -2.14 -21.65
CA HIS A 110 -30.64 -1.41 -20.40
C HIS A 110 -31.50 -1.84 -19.22
N CYS A 111 -32.63 -2.51 -19.44
CA CYS A 111 -33.37 -3.13 -18.34
C CYS A 111 -32.62 -4.40 -17.87
N LEU A 112 -32.15 -4.37 -16.63
CA LEU A 112 -31.47 -5.46 -15.96
C LEU A 112 -32.48 -6.47 -15.42
N ASN A 113 -31.97 -7.63 -15.00
CA ASN A 113 -32.74 -8.66 -14.28
C ASN A 113 -34.06 -9.07 -14.96
N GLY A 114 -34.09 -9.11 -16.29
CA GLY A 114 -35.28 -9.51 -17.05
C GLY A 114 -36.37 -8.43 -17.18
N GLY A 115 -36.05 -7.17 -16.85
CA GLY A 115 -36.98 -6.04 -17.04
C GLY A 115 -37.43 -5.88 -18.49
N LYS A 116 -38.74 -5.66 -18.67
CA LYS A 116 -39.33 -5.46 -19.98
C LYS A 116 -39.29 -3.98 -20.34
N CYS A 117 -38.75 -3.69 -21.51
CA CYS A 117 -38.72 -2.34 -22.02
C CYS A 117 -40.13 -1.85 -22.42
N LEU A 118 -40.60 -0.76 -21.80
CA LEU A 118 -41.84 -0.09 -22.18
C LEU A 118 -41.51 1.20 -22.92
N LYS A 119 -41.80 1.23 -24.23
CA LYS A 119 -41.74 2.44 -25.04
C LYS A 119 -42.88 3.37 -24.65
N ARG A 120 -42.58 4.62 -24.32
CA ARG A 120 -43.57 5.69 -24.08
C ARG A 120 -43.24 6.90 -24.94
N GLU A 121 -44.22 7.74 -25.23
CA GLU A 121 -44.08 8.89 -26.14
C GLU A 121 -42.98 9.88 -25.75
N THR A 122 -42.66 9.98 -24.45
CA THR A 122 -41.69 10.95 -23.93
C THR A 122 -40.39 10.34 -23.40
N LYS A 123 -40.43 9.11 -22.86
CA LYS A 123 -39.26 8.41 -22.33
C LYS A 123 -39.51 6.92 -22.14
N ASP A 124 -38.62 6.09 -22.66
CA ASP A 124 -38.62 4.65 -22.40
C ASP A 124 -38.38 4.34 -20.91
N THR A 125 -39.16 3.42 -20.35
CA THR A 125 -39.09 3.01 -18.94
C THR A 125 -38.99 1.49 -18.83
N CYS A 126 -38.28 0.99 -17.82
CA CYS A 126 -38.24 -0.45 -17.53
C CYS A 126 -39.44 -0.85 -16.67
N SER A 127 -40.18 -1.87 -17.12
CA SER A 127 -41.13 -2.59 -16.29
C SER A 127 -40.39 -3.73 -15.60
N CYS A 128 -40.25 -3.62 -14.28
CA CYS A 128 -39.48 -4.58 -13.51
C CYS A 128 -40.31 -5.83 -13.17
N PRO A 129 -39.71 -7.03 -13.26
CA PRO A 129 -40.36 -8.24 -12.81
C PRO A 129 -40.59 -8.17 -11.30
N LYS A 130 -41.52 -9.00 -10.80
CA LYS A 130 -41.77 -9.09 -9.36
C LYS A 130 -40.48 -9.43 -8.61
N GLY A 131 -40.17 -8.66 -7.58
CA GLY A 131 -38.92 -8.82 -6.81
C GLY A 131 -37.77 -7.94 -7.30
N PHE A 132 -37.99 -7.06 -8.28
CA PHE A 132 -36.97 -6.09 -8.73
C PHE A 132 -37.52 -4.66 -8.80
N GLU A 133 -36.65 -3.68 -8.50
CA GLU A 133 -36.94 -2.24 -8.56
C GLU A 133 -35.76 -1.44 -9.14
N GLY A 134 -35.96 -0.14 -9.35
CA GLY A 134 -34.97 0.80 -9.90
C GLY A 134 -35.32 1.25 -11.31
N GLN A 135 -34.61 2.28 -11.81
CA GLN A 135 -34.90 2.83 -13.14
C GLN A 135 -34.56 1.84 -14.26
N GLN A 136 -33.64 0.92 -13.98
CA GLN A 136 -33.16 -0.13 -14.85
C GLN A 136 -33.46 -1.52 -14.28
N CYS A 137 -34.29 -1.65 -13.24
CA CYS A 137 -34.53 -2.91 -12.52
C CYS A 137 -33.27 -3.51 -11.90
N GLU A 138 -32.34 -2.64 -11.47
CA GLU A 138 -31.03 -2.97 -10.93
C GLU A 138 -31.05 -3.52 -9.50
N PHE A 139 -32.14 -3.30 -8.75
CA PHE A 139 -32.24 -3.72 -7.35
C PHE A 139 -33.06 -5.00 -7.22
N ASP A 140 -32.42 -6.08 -6.78
CA ASP A 140 -33.09 -7.33 -6.35
C ASP A 140 -33.65 -7.13 -4.94
N ILE A 141 -34.94 -6.81 -4.83
CA ILE A 141 -35.61 -6.53 -3.55
C ILE A 141 -36.02 -7.81 -2.82
N THR A 142 -35.77 -8.98 -3.41
CA THR A 142 -35.91 -10.26 -2.70
C THR A 142 -34.71 -10.54 -1.79
N LYS A 143 -33.61 -9.82 -2.01
CA LYS A 143 -32.40 -9.87 -1.19
C LYS A 143 -32.20 -8.53 -0.49
N PRO A 144 -31.48 -8.52 0.64
CA PRO A 144 -31.04 -7.26 1.25
C PRO A 144 -30.35 -6.35 0.24
N TYR A 145 -30.95 -5.19 -0.04
CA TYR A 145 -30.36 -4.13 -0.85
C TYR A 145 -30.36 -2.79 -0.12
N CYS A 146 -29.40 -1.95 -0.48
CA CYS A 146 -29.19 -0.64 0.10
C CYS A 146 -29.05 0.34 -1.08
N SER A 147 -30.07 1.17 -1.33
CA SER A 147 -30.18 2.03 -2.52
C SER A 147 -28.99 2.97 -2.69
N LYS A 148 -28.48 3.52 -1.58
CA LYS A 148 -27.31 4.41 -1.56
C LYS A 148 -25.99 3.67 -1.32
N GLY A 149 -26.05 2.34 -1.25
CA GLY A 149 -24.93 1.47 -0.89
C GLY A 149 -24.45 1.66 0.55
N CYS A 150 -23.69 0.68 1.02
CA CYS A 150 -22.87 0.80 2.22
C CYS A 150 -21.50 1.36 1.83
N GLU A 151 -20.96 2.26 2.65
CA GLU A 151 -19.63 2.83 2.52
C GLU A 151 -18.63 2.00 3.34
N ASN A 152 -17.33 2.26 3.17
CA ASN A 152 -16.26 1.71 4.00
C ASN A 152 -16.26 0.17 4.17
N GLY A 153 -16.59 -0.55 3.09
CA GLY A 153 -16.63 -2.02 3.10
C GLY A 153 -17.84 -2.61 3.81
N GLY A 154 -18.83 -1.80 4.17
CA GLY A 154 -20.07 -2.27 4.76
C GLY A 154 -20.84 -3.23 3.85
N SER A 155 -21.52 -4.18 4.48
CA SER A 155 -22.36 -5.18 3.82
C SER A 155 -23.83 -4.91 4.09
N CYS A 156 -24.65 -4.93 3.04
CA CYS A 156 -26.09 -4.77 3.19
C CYS A 156 -26.68 -6.11 3.67
N THR A 157 -27.10 -6.17 4.93
CA THR A 157 -27.61 -7.40 5.55
C THR A 157 -29.13 -7.39 5.69
N LYS A 158 -29.73 -6.20 5.69
CA LYS A 158 -31.17 -6.00 5.58
C LYS A 158 -31.45 -4.79 4.69
N HIS A 159 -32.66 -4.71 4.13
CA HIS A 159 -33.12 -3.57 3.35
C HIS A 159 -32.79 -2.23 4.01
N GLU A 160 -32.00 -1.41 3.32
CA GLU A 160 -31.53 -0.09 3.76
C GLU A 160 -30.73 -0.09 5.09
N LEU A 161 -30.17 -1.24 5.47
CA LEU A 161 -29.37 -1.39 6.68
C LEU A 161 -28.02 -2.05 6.38
N CYS A 162 -26.96 -1.32 6.70
CA CYS A 162 -25.59 -1.78 6.56
C CYS A 162 -25.06 -2.35 7.88
N THR A 163 -24.38 -3.49 7.79
CA THR A 163 -23.48 -3.98 8.82
C THR A 163 -22.08 -3.44 8.53
N CYS A 164 -21.53 -2.71 9.48
CA CYS A 164 -20.26 -2.02 9.32
C CYS A 164 -19.08 -2.90 9.75
N PRO A 165 -17.95 -2.85 9.02
CA PRO A 165 -16.72 -3.47 9.47
C PRO A 165 -16.22 -2.77 10.74
N LYS A 166 -15.30 -3.42 11.45
CA LYS A 166 -14.61 -2.81 12.60
C LYS A 166 -13.96 -1.49 12.18
N GLY A 167 -14.06 -0.47 13.03
CA GLY A 167 -13.56 0.88 12.76
C GLY A 167 -14.56 1.81 12.05
N PHE A 168 -15.75 1.32 11.68
CA PHE A 168 -16.78 2.15 11.04
C PHE A 168 -18.14 2.07 11.73
N ALA A 169 -18.91 3.16 11.62
CA ALA A 169 -20.23 3.32 12.20
C ALA A 169 -21.17 4.12 11.27
N GLY A 170 -22.43 4.27 11.70
CA GLY A 170 -23.47 4.97 10.95
C GLY A 170 -24.34 4.01 10.12
N ARG A 171 -25.48 4.51 9.61
CA ARG A 171 -26.46 3.67 8.91
C ARG A 171 -25.92 3.09 7.60
N ARG A 172 -24.95 3.76 6.99
CA ARG A 172 -24.27 3.35 5.76
C ARG A 172 -22.78 3.14 5.99
N CYS A 173 -22.32 3.01 7.24
CA CYS A 173 -20.90 2.89 7.57
C CYS A 173 -20.04 4.08 7.11
N GLU A 174 -20.67 5.25 6.99
CA GLU A 174 -20.07 6.49 6.52
C GLU A 174 -19.22 7.21 7.60
N ILE A 175 -19.38 6.80 8.85
CA ILE A 175 -18.70 7.38 10.01
C ILE A 175 -17.46 6.54 10.28
N ASP A 176 -16.31 7.20 10.28
CA ASP A 176 -15.04 6.65 10.75
C ASP A 176 -15.04 6.77 12.27
N ILE A 177 -14.80 5.67 12.97
CA ILE A 177 -14.69 5.68 14.42
C ILE A 177 -13.35 6.32 14.78
N ASP A 178 -13.33 7.17 15.81
CA ASP A 178 -12.09 7.73 16.32
C ASP A 178 -11.58 6.83 17.46
N GLU A 179 -10.84 5.77 17.13
CA GLU A 179 -10.36 4.83 18.14
C GLU A 179 -9.45 5.52 19.18
N CYS A 180 -8.73 6.56 18.76
CA CYS A 180 -7.90 7.35 19.68
C CYS A 180 -8.73 8.04 20.77
N LYS A 181 -9.94 8.52 20.45
CA LYS A 181 -10.84 9.14 21.44
C LYS A 181 -11.62 8.11 22.25
N GLU A 182 -12.13 7.09 21.58
CA GLU A 182 -13.09 6.17 22.18
C GLU A 182 -12.42 5.03 22.95
N GLN A 183 -11.31 4.49 22.43
CA GLN A 183 -10.65 3.30 22.96
C GLN A 183 -9.30 3.60 23.61
N LYS A 184 -8.65 4.72 23.23
CA LYS A 184 -7.29 5.10 23.66
C LYS A 184 -6.30 3.93 23.60
N PRO A 185 -6.13 3.31 22.42
CA PRO A 185 -5.40 2.05 22.29
C PRO A 185 -3.87 2.20 22.41
N CYS A 186 -3.34 3.41 22.22
CA CYS A 186 -1.90 3.66 22.24
C CYS A 186 -1.41 4.06 23.63
N ASP A 187 -0.23 3.60 23.99
CA ASP A 187 0.46 4.00 25.23
C ASP A 187 0.84 5.49 25.22
N GLN A 188 1.23 6.03 24.06
CA GLN A 188 1.67 7.41 23.94
C GLN A 188 0.88 8.22 22.91
N ILE A 189 1.34 8.27 21.66
CA ILE A 189 0.75 9.12 20.62
C ILE A 189 -0.16 8.24 19.76
N CYS A 190 -1.41 8.66 19.58
CA CYS A 190 -2.38 7.97 18.74
C CYS A 190 -2.79 8.85 17.56
N TYR A 191 -2.76 8.28 16.36
CA TYR A 191 -3.29 8.89 15.16
C TYR A 191 -4.45 8.08 14.62
N ASN A 192 -5.61 8.71 14.50
CA ASN A 192 -6.75 8.08 13.85
C ASN A 192 -6.49 7.95 12.35
N THR A 193 -6.83 6.81 11.80
CA THR A 193 -6.78 6.53 10.37
C THR A 193 -8.14 6.01 9.90
N LEU A 194 -8.35 5.91 8.60
CA LEU A 194 -9.65 5.46 8.10
C LEU A 194 -9.87 3.97 8.41
N GLY A 195 -10.80 3.67 9.30
CA GLY A 195 -11.17 2.33 9.75
C GLY A 195 -10.19 1.70 10.75
N SER A 196 -9.23 2.47 11.27
CA SER A 196 -8.22 1.98 12.20
C SER A 196 -7.45 3.12 12.84
N PHE A 197 -6.37 2.81 13.55
CA PHE A 197 -5.47 3.80 14.11
C PHE A 197 -4.02 3.34 13.99
N THR A 198 -3.09 4.28 14.15
CA THR A 198 -1.66 3.98 14.25
C THR A 198 -1.10 4.65 15.49
N CYS A 199 -0.28 3.93 16.24
CA CYS A 199 0.42 4.46 17.39
C CYS A 199 1.83 4.93 17.02
N GLN A 200 2.30 5.95 17.72
CA GLN A 200 3.67 6.44 17.65
C GLN A 200 4.19 6.70 19.06
N CYS A 201 5.50 6.57 19.23
CA CYS A 201 6.19 6.84 20.48
C CYS A 201 6.87 8.21 20.44
N LYS A 202 7.00 8.82 21.62
CA LYS A 202 7.83 10.01 21.85
C LYS A 202 9.30 9.66 21.68
N GLU A 203 10.15 10.68 21.58
CA GLU A 203 11.60 10.53 21.50
C GLU A 203 12.11 9.59 22.61
N ASP A 204 13.08 8.74 22.27
CA ASP A 204 13.70 7.70 23.11
C ASP A 204 12.81 6.49 23.47
N PHE A 205 11.65 6.36 22.82
CA PHE A 205 10.79 5.17 22.97
C PHE A 205 10.53 4.49 21.62
N VAL A 206 10.48 3.16 21.65
CA VAL A 206 10.22 2.31 20.47
C VAL A 206 8.89 1.60 20.58
N LEU A 207 8.14 1.62 19.47
CA LEU A 207 6.84 0.97 19.35
C LEU A 207 7.02 -0.56 19.36
N GLN A 208 6.32 -1.22 20.26
CA GLN A 208 6.40 -2.65 20.45
C GLN A 208 5.60 -3.41 19.38
N LYS A 209 5.79 -4.74 19.34
CA LYS A 209 5.18 -5.63 18.31
C LYS A 209 3.66 -5.63 18.29
N ASP A 210 3.02 -5.23 19.39
CA ASP A 210 1.56 -5.07 19.47
C ASP A 210 1.04 -3.84 18.72
N GLY A 211 1.94 -2.99 18.22
CA GLY A 211 1.64 -1.75 17.51
C GLY A 211 1.03 -0.68 18.41
N GLN A 212 1.09 -0.83 19.74
CA GLN A 212 0.37 -0.02 20.71
C GLN A 212 1.22 0.46 21.89
N THR A 213 2.14 -0.38 22.37
CA THR A 213 2.96 -0.08 23.56
C THR A 213 4.26 0.62 23.17
N CYS A 214 4.73 1.56 23.99
CA CYS A 214 6.02 2.23 23.81
C CYS A 214 6.96 1.91 24.97
N ARG A 215 8.21 1.54 24.69
CA ARG A 215 9.23 1.28 25.73
C ARG A 215 10.52 2.03 25.42
N LYS A 216 11.22 2.48 26.47
CA LYS A 216 12.53 3.09 26.31
C LYS A 216 13.54 2.04 25.89
N GLU A 217 14.41 2.39 24.97
CA GLU A 217 15.63 1.63 24.69
C GLU A 217 16.70 2.05 25.70
N ASP A 218 16.61 1.59 26.94
CA ASP A 218 17.75 1.65 27.87
C ASP A 218 17.77 0.39 28.75
N ASP A 219 18.90 -0.32 28.69
CA ASP A 219 19.36 -1.49 29.46
C ASP A 219 18.77 -2.88 29.13
N ASN A 220 19.46 -3.58 28.21
CA ASN A 220 19.55 -5.04 28.10
C ASN A 220 18.24 -5.83 27.82
N ASP A 221 17.72 -5.73 26.61
CA ASP A 221 16.97 -6.83 26.00
C ASP A 221 17.33 -6.99 24.51
N GLY A 222 18.42 -7.71 24.24
CA GLY A 222 18.57 -8.81 23.26
C GLY A 222 17.92 -8.75 21.87
N GLY A 223 17.46 -7.61 21.39
CA GLY A 223 16.56 -7.51 20.23
C GLY A 223 16.98 -6.41 19.27
N ILE A 224 18.00 -6.71 18.46
CA ILE A 224 18.52 -6.00 17.26
C ILE A 224 19.99 -5.55 17.40
N GLU A 225 20.49 -5.15 18.57
CA GLU A 225 21.92 -4.78 18.71
C GLU A 225 22.88 -5.98 18.73
N ALA A 226 22.41 -7.18 19.10
CA ALA A 226 23.22 -8.40 18.97
C ALA A 226 23.48 -8.80 17.49
N LYS A 227 22.74 -8.24 16.53
CA LYS A 227 22.88 -8.58 15.10
C LYS A 227 23.84 -7.65 14.34
N ASP A 228 24.09 -6.44 14.84
CA ASP A 228 25.03 -5.51 14.21
C ASP A 228 26.47 -5.72 14.75
N LEU A 229 26.64 -6.18 16.00
CA LEU A 229 27.95 -6.62 16.54
C LEU A 229 28.49 -7.89 15.86
N GLU A 230 27.64 -8.89 15.55
CA GLU A 230 28.05 -10.09 14.78
C GLU A 230 28.45 -9.71 13.33
N PHE A 231 27.80 -8.71 12.73
CA PHE A 231 28.09 -8.23 11.38
C PHE A 231 29.39 -7.43 11.28
N GLU A 232 29.66 -6.55 12.25
CA GLU A 232 30.88 -5.75 12.31
C GLU A 232 32.12 -6.61 12.59
N MET A 233 31.97 -7.67 13.41
CA MET A 233 33.03 -8.66 13.63
C MET A 233 33.31 -9.50 12.38
N LEU A 234 32.29 -9.83 11.59
CA LEU A 234 32.45 -10.55 10.31
C LEU A 234 33.21 -9.69 9.28
N ASP A 235 32.91 -8.39 9.20
CA ASP A 235 33.58 -7.45 8.29
C ASP A 235 35.07 -7.29 8.64
N LYS A 236 35.41 -7.17 9.92
CA LYS A 236 36.81 -7.11 10.38
C LYS A 236 37.58 -8.40 10.05
N ARG A 237 36.93 -9.56 10.18
CA ARG A 237 37.55 -10.87 9.85
C ARG A 237 37.77 -11.05 8.34
N LEU A 238 36.81 -10.63 7.52
CA LEU A 238 36.92 -10.69 6.05
C LEU A 238 38.03 -9.78 5.53
N LEU A 239 38.13 -8.55 6.05
CA LEU A 239 39.19 -7.60 5.69
C LEU A 239 40.59 -8.11 6.07
N LYS A 240 40.71 -8.78 7.22
CA LYS A 240 41.97 -9.40 7.64
C LYS A 240 42.40 -10.52 6.68
N LEU A 241 41.47 -11.39 6.26
CA LEU A 241 41.75 -12.44 5.29
C LEU A 241 42.15 -11.89 3.91
N GLU A 242 41.49 -10.84 3.44
CA GLU A 242 41.85 -10.17 2.19
C GLU A 242 43.26 -9.61 2.22
N THR A 243 43.64 -9.01 3.35
CA THR A 243 44.99 -8.46 3.55
C THR A 243 46.03 -9.57 3.56
N MET A 244 45.79 -10.66 4.30
CA MET A 244 46.67 -11.83 4.34
C MET A 244 46.82 -12.51 2.96
N MET A 245 45.73 -12.58 2.18
CA MET A 245 45.71 -13.14 0.83
C MET A 245 46.33 -12.20 -0.22
N GLY A 246 46.31 -10.88 0.01
CA GLY A 246 46.95 -9.88 -0.84
C GLY A 246 48.48 -9.85 -0.69
N GLU A 247 48.99 -10.16 0.50
CA GLU A 247 50.43 -10.20 0.80
C GLU A 247 51.12 -11.50 0.34
N SER A 248 50.36 -12.50 -0.09
CA SER A 248 50.85 -13.82 -0.51
C SER A 248 51.74 -13.84 -1.77
N HIS A 249 51.88 -12.70 -2.47
CA HIS A 249 52.82 -12.54 -3.59
C HIS A 249 54.28 -12.32 -3.15
N LYS A 250 54.56 -12.18 -1.85
CA LYS A 250 55.91 -12.02 -1.30
C LYS A 250 56.48 -13.36 -0.81
N ASN A 251 56.72 -14.31 -1.71
CA ASN A 251 57.61 -15.49 -1.64
C ASN A 251 57.95 -16.22 -0.30
N ASP A 252 57.23 -16.05 0.80
CA ASP A 252 57.56 -16.65 2.11
C ASP A 252 56.29 -17.01 2.92
N VAL A 253 55.25 -17.52 2.25
CA VAL A 253 54.06 -18.02 2.96
C VAL A 253 54.31 -19.44 3.47
N SER A 254 54.48 -19.61 4.78
CA SER A 254 54.67 -20.92 5.41
C SER A 254 53.42 -21.79 5.25
N LYS A 255 53.62 -23.12 5.12
CA LYS A 255 52.55 -24.13 5.06
C LYS A 255 51.59 -24.05 6.27
N ASN A 256 52.10 -23.60 7.41
CA ASN A 256 51.31 -23.39 8.63
C ASN A 256 50.38 -22.17 8.51
N ASP A 257 50.84 -21.11 7.85
CA ASP A 257 50.04 -19.90 7.61
C ASP A 257 48.90 -20.19 6.63
N LEU A 258 49.17 -20.98 5.58
CA LEU A 258 48.14 -21.47 4.66
C LEU A 258 47.08 -22.35 5.33
N GLN A 259 47.46 -23.15 6.33
CA GLN A 259 46.51 -24.01 7.04
C GLN A 259 45.63 -23.21 8.02
N ASN A 260 46.18 -22.15 8.60
CA ASN A 260 45.42 -21.22 9.45
C ASN A 260 44.44 -20.37 8.62
N VAL A 261 44.86 -19.90 7.45
CA VAL A 261 43.99 -19.18 6.50
C VAL A 261 42.79 -20.03 6.08
N TYR A 262 42.99 -21.32 5.79
CA TYR A 262 41.89 -22.22 5.42
C TYR A 262 40.90 -22.45 6.57
N LYS A 263 41.38 -22.60 7.81
CA LYS A 263 40.53 -22.74 9.00
C LYS A 263 39.72 -21.46 9.27
N ASP A 264 40.33 -20.30 9.08
CA ASP A 264 39.65 -19.01 9.25
C ASP A 264 38.56 -18.81 8.18
N MET A 265 38.80 -19.23 6.93
CA MET A 265 37.79 -19.21 5.86
C MET A 265 36.61 -20.14 6.16
N ASP A 266 36.87 -21.36 6.62
CA ASP A 266 35.82 -22.34 6.97
C ASP A 266 34.96 -21.83 8.13
N SER A 267 35.58 -21.27 9.17
CA SER A 267 34.86 -20.66 10.29
C SER A 267 33.98 -19.48 9.85
N ILE A 268 34.46 -18.61 8.97
CA ILE A 268 33.66 -17.48 8.45
C ILE A 268 32.48 -17.98 7.60
N SER A 269 32.67 -19.05 6.83
CA SER A 269 31.59 -19.66 6.04
C SER A 269 30.48 -20.23 6.94
N GLN A 270 30.85 -20.86 8.06
CA GLN A 270 29.89 -21.34 9.07
C GLN A 270 29.11 -20.19 9.73
N ASP A 271 29.78 -19.08 10.04
CA ASP A 271 29.14 -17.88 10.61
C ASP A 271 28.16 -17.24 9.62
N ILE A 272 28.54 -17.14 8.33
CA ILE A 272 27.68 -16.66 7.25
C ILE A 272 26.42 -17.53 7.14
N ASN A 273 26.55 -18.85 7.15
CA ASN A 273 25.41 -19.77 7.04
C ASN A 273 24.48 -19.68 8.27
N THR A 274 25.05 -19.54 9.46
CA THR A 274 24.29 -19.34 10.69
C THR A 274 23.48 -18.04 10.63
N LEU A 275 24.07 -16.95 10.13
CA LEU A 275 23.39 -15.67 9.95
C LEU A 275 22.30 -15.73 8.87
N LYS A 276 22.54 -16.43 7.74
CA LYS A 276 21.51 -16.64 6.70
C LYS A 276 20.27 -17.34 7.28
N ASN A 277 20.46 -18.41 8.04
CA ASN A 277 19.37 -19.13 8.69
C ASN A 277 18.61 -18.23 9.67
N LYS A 278 19.33 -17.51 10.54
CA LYS A 278 18.76 -16.52 11.47
C LYS A 278 17.98 -15.39 10.77
N ILE A 279 18.29 -15.03 9.53
CA ILE A 279 17.55 -14.01 8.75
C ILE A 279 16.33 -14.62 8.07
N ASN A 280 16.47 -15.78 7.43
CA ASN A 280 15.37 -16.48 6.77
C ASN A 280 14.25 -16.85 7.75
N ASP A 281 14.61 -17.26 8.97
CA ASP A 281 13.65 -17.50 10.04
C ASP A 281 12.86 -16.23 10.36
N VAL A 282 13.48 -15.05 10.31
CA VAL A 282 12.82 -13.77 10.61
C VAL A 282 11.95 -13.26 9.44
N GLU A 283 12.36 -13.47 8.19
CA GLU A 283 11.55 -13.12 7.00
C GLU A 283 10.19 -13.84 7.00
N ASN A 284 10.14 -15.07 7.50
CA ASN A 284 8.90 -15.84 7.62
C ASN A 284 7.90 -15.27 8.65
N TYR A 285 8.32 -14.36 9.54
CA TYR A 285 7.51 -13.85 10.65
C TYR A 285 7.37 -12.31 10.72
N ARG A 286 7.95 -11.51 9.81
CA ARG A 286 7.92 -10.02 9.85
C ARG A 286 7.44 -9.36 8.54
N ASN A 287 6.72 -8.24 8.67
CA ASN A 287 6.16 -7.47 7.54
C ASN A 287 7.12 -6.41 6.93
N ASP A 288 8.26 -6.10 7.56
CA ASP A 288 9.24 -5.12 7.05
C ASP A 288 10.22 -5.73 6.04
N MET A 289 9.70 -6.15 4.90
CA MET A 289 10.42 -6.88 3.85
C MET A 289 11.68 -6.16 3.33
N TYR A 290 11.74 -4.81 3.41
CA TYR A 290 12.82 -4.02 2.79
C TYR A 290 14.14 -4.05 3.58
N VAL A 291 14.10 -3.96 4.91
CA VAL A 291 15.30 -3.91 5.76
C VAL A 291 15.98 -5.28 5.78
N PHE A 292 15.21 -6.37 5.87
CA PHE A 292 15.76 -7.74 5.86
C PHE A 292 16.38 -8.09 4.52
N LYS A 293 15.70 -7.77 3.41
CA LYS A 293 16.22 -7.99 2.07
C LYS A 293 17.56 -7.28 1.84
N THR A 294 17.72 -6.08 2.40
CA THR A 294 18.99 -5.34 2.32
C THR A 294 20.10 -6.02 3.12
N LYS A 295 19.81 -6.51 4.33
CA LYS A 295 20.79 -7.26 5.15
C LYS A 295 21.13 -8.63 4.51
N LEU A 296 20.15 -9.35 3.97
CA LEU A 296 20.34 -10.64 3.28
C LEU A 296 21.25 -10.48 2.05
N ASN A 297 20.97 -9.50 1.20
CA ASN A 297 21.82 -9.19 0.04
C ASN A 297 23.26 -8.86 0.44
N SER A 298 23.47 -8.23 1.60
CA SER A 298 24.81 -7.94 2.13
C SER A 298 25.54 -9.23 2.54
N ILE A 299 24.84 -10.19 3.17
CA ILE A 299 25.42 -11.50 3.51
C ILE A 299 25.75 -12.31 2.26
N GLU A 300 24.87 -12.31 1.26
CA GLU A 300 25.10 -13.04 0.01
C GLU A 300 26.36 -12.56 -0.70
N LYS A 301 26.58 -11.25 -0.79
CA LYS A 301 27.83 -10.67 -1.32
C LYS A 301 29.07 -11.07 -0.53
N LYS A 302 28.97 -11.16 0.80
CA LYS A 302 30.09 -11.62 1.64
C LYS A 302 30.40 -13.11 1.41
N ALA A 303 29.36 -13.94 1.19
CA ALA A 303 29.53 -15.35 0.85
C ALA A 303 30.26 -15.52 -0.49
N GLU A 304 29.85 -14.79 -1.53
CA GLU A 304 30.51 -14.81 -2.84
C GLU A 304 31.99 -14.41 -2.75
N LYS A 305 32.31 -13.44 -1.88
CA LYS A 305 33.70 -13.02 -1.67
C LYS A 305 34.54 -14.07 -0.96
N VAL A 306 33.97 -14.83 -0.03
CA VAL A 306 34.65 -15.98 0.60
C VAL A 306 34.90 -17.07 -0.44
N ASP A 307 33.94 -17.36 -1.32
CA ASP A 307 34.12 -18.34 -2.40
C ASP A 307 35.26 -17.95 -3.36
N GLU A 308 35.37 -16.65 -3.70
CA GLU A 308 36.48 -16.13 -4.51
C GLU A 308 37.83 -16.32 -3.81
N LEU A 309 37.89 -16.04 -2.50
CA LEU A 309 39.09 -16.24 -1.70
C LEU A 309 39.49 -17.71 -1.59
N VAL A 310 38.53 -18.63 -1.48
CA VAL A 310 38.80 -20.08 -1.50
C VAL A 310 39.41 -20.51 -2.85
N LEU A 311 38.86 -20.02 -3.97
CA LEU A 311 39.42 -20.30 -5.29
C LEU A 311 40.84 -19.74 -5.47
N LYS A 312 41.10 -18.54 -4.93
CA LYS A 312 42.43 -17.94 -4.94
C LYS A 312 43.40 -18.73 -4.05
N TYR A 313 42.97 -19.20 -2.89
CA TYR A 313 43.74 -20.07 -2.01
C TYR A 313 44.12 -21.39 -2.69
N ASP A 314 43.17 -22.05 -3.36
CA ASP A 314 43.43 -23.30 -4.08
C ASP A 314 44.44 -23.14 -5.21
N ARG A 315 44.46 -21.98 -5.89
CA ARG A 315 45.48 -21.65 -6.89
C ARG A 315 46.86 -21.49 -6.23
N ILE A 316 46.95 -20.74 -5.14
CA ILE A 316 48.20 -20.52 -4.40
C ILE A 316 48.75 -21.86 -3.87
N LYS A 317 47.89 -22.68 -3.26
CA LYS A 317 48.23 -24.02 -2.77
C LYS A 317 48.75 -24.93 -3.87
N LYS A 318 48.13 -24.89 -5.06
CA LYS A 318 48.63 -25.62 -6.24
C LYS A 318 49.99 -25.11 -6.69
N CYS A 319 50.22 -23.79 -6.79
CA CYS A 319 51.56 -23.27 -7.16
C CYS A 319 52.65 -23.69 -6.16
N ALA A 320 52.35 -23.59 -4.85
CA ALA A 320 53.28 -23.92 -3.77
C ALA A 320 53.69 -25.40 -3.81
N PHE A 321 52.78 -26.28 -4.22
CA PHE A 321 53.07 -27.72 -4.40
C PHE A 321 54.00 -28.00 -5.59
N TYR A 322 54.02 -27.13 -6.61
CA TYR A 322 54.83 -27.30 -7.83
C TYR A 322 56.09 -26.40 -7.89
N ASN A 323 56.44 -25.67 -6.82
CA ASN A 323 57.58 -24.72 -6.79
C ASN A 323 57.59 -23.72 -7.98
N LYS A 324 56.42 -23.20 -8.37
CA LYS A 324 56.29 -22.18 -9.42
C LYS A 324 55.85 -20.83 -8.83
N ILE A 325 56.34 -19.73 -9.42
CA ILE A 325 55.92 -18.37 -9.11
C ILE A 325 54.46 -18.21 -9.57
N CYS A 326 53.53 -17.87 -8.66
CA CYS A 326 52.15 -17.52 -9.03
C CYS A 326 52.10 -16.08 -9.56
N ILE A 327 51.61 -15.89 -10.78
CA ILE A 327 51.10 -14.60 -11.28
C ILE A 327 49.58 -14.63 -11.15
#